data_AF-A0AA39M8M6-F1
#
_entry.id   AF-A0AA39M8M6-F1
#
_cell.length_a   1.000
_cell.length_b   1.000
_cell.length_c   1.000
_cell.angle_alpha   90.00
_cell.angle_beta   90.00
_cell.angle_gamma   90.00
#
_symmetry.space_group_name_H-M   'P 1'
#
loop_
_entity.id
_entity.type
_entity.pdbx_description
1 polymer ?
#
loop_
_entity_poly.entity_id
_entity_poly.type
_entity_poly.pdbx_seq_one_letter_code
_entity_poly.pdbx_strand_id
1 'polypeptide(L)'
;MLRLGISQSLRVCGAVRSFADKASVPVTRLSDAKRKSLDDVLGAAEQKTPIPVSSNINETMDLAGIPEEHMAQRSARIFKPAREATQTAWNNTNVWKIELDNRERWENPLMGWSSTADPLSNISMNLDFASAEDAIAFCEKNHWNYEVEKPKERQIKLKSYGANFSWNKRTRVGTK
;
A
#
# COMPACT_ATOMS: atom_id res chain seq x y z
N MET A 1 -2.85 0.75 25.72
CA MET A 1 -1.57 1.22 26.30
C MET A 1 -1.30 2.62 25.76
N LEU A 2 -1.34 3.61 26.65
CA LEU A 2 -1.10 5.03 26.33
C LEU A 2 0.38 5.37 26.52
N ARG A 3 0.92 6.18 25.59
CA ARG A 3 1.93 7.27 25.71
C ARG A 3 2.68 7.32 24.37
N LEU A 4 2.77 8.46 23.68
CA LEU A 4 3.58 9.61 24.08
C LEU A 4 3.02 10.89 23.45
N GLY A 5 2.72 11.90 24.28
CA GLY A 5 2.48 13.27 23.84
C GLY A 5 3.74 14.08 24.13
N ILE A 6 4.30 14.71 23.10
CA ILE A 6 5.43 15.63 23.15
C ILE A 6 4.94 16.97 23.69
N SER A 7 5.49 17.44 24.81
CA SER A 7 5.28 18.82 25.29
C SER A 7 6.51 19.66 24.96
N GLN A 8 6.35 20.72 24.16
CA GLN A 8 7.38 21.75 24.00
C GLN A 8 7.33 22.71 25.19
N SER A 9 8.49 22.93 25.82
CA SER A 9 8.70 23.93 26.86
C SER A 9 9.47 25.12 26.26
N LEU A 10 8.85 26.29 26.24
CA LEU A 10 9.53 27.55 25.99
C LEU A 10 10.21 28.02 27.29
N ARG A 11 11.53 28.16 27.25
CA ARG A 11 12.31 28.82 28.31
C ARG A 11 12.39 30.32 28.02
N VAL A 12 11.88 31.14 28.93
CA VAL A 12 12.32 32.53 29.08
C VAL A 12 13.14 32.61 30.36
N CYS A 13 14.39 33.03 30.22
CA CYS A 13 15.33 33.21 31.32
C CYS A 13 15.21 34.64 31.85
N GLY A 14 14.78 34.78 33.10
CA GLY A 14 14.77 36.04 33.86
C GLY A 14 14.94 35.69 35.33
N ALA A 15 16.07 36.08 35.92
CA ALA A 15 16.42 35.75 37.29
C ALA A 15 15.66 36.63 38.29
N VAL A 16 14.90 36.00 39.20
CA VAL A 16 14.47 36.61 40.47
C VAL A 16 14.67 35.56 41.56
N ARG A 17 15.63 35.83 42.46
CA ARG A 17 15.76 35.09 43.71
C ARG A 17 14.65 35.56 44.64
N SER A 18 13.69 34.70 44.91
CA SER A 18 12.65 34.87 45.90
C SER A 18 12.61 33.60 46.75
N PHE A 19 12.74 33.75 48.07
CA PHE A 19 12.48 32.69 49.02
C PHE A 19 10.97 32.42 49.01
N ALA A 20 10.56 31.41 48.25
CA ALA A 20 9.16 31.02 48.13
C ALA A 20 8.89 29.80 49.02
N ASP A 21 8.12 29.99 50.08
CA ASP A 21 7.41 28.89 50.73
C ASP A 21 6.58 28.14 49.68
N LYS A 22 6.46 26.81 49.82
CA LYS A 22 5.84 25.89 48.84
C LYS A 22 4.43 26.29 48.35
N ALA A 23 3.80 27.29 48.99
CA ALA A 23 2.49 27.82 48.67
C ALA A 23 2.46 28.82 47.48
N SER A 24 3.57 29.44 47.08
CA SER A 24 3.55 30.53 46.08
C SER A 24 4.01 30.14 44.66
N VAL A 25 4.26 28.85 44.41
CA VAL A 25 4.51 28.37 43.04
C VAL A 25 3.14 28.15 42.37
N PRO A 26 2.89 28.65 41.15
CA PRO A 26 1.63 28.36 40.44
C PRO A 26 1.62 26.88 40.03
N VAL A 27 1.21 26.02 40.96
CA VAL A 27 0.95 24.60 40.70
C VAL A 27 -0.42 24.55 40.04
N THR A 28 -0.45 24.39 38.72
CA THR A 28 -1.70 24.15 37.98
C THR A 28 -2.35 22.88 38.53
N ARG A 29 -3.46 23.01 39.26
CA ARG A 29 -4.21 21.85 39.76
C ARG A 29 -5.05 21.29 38.62
N LEU A 30 -5.31 19.99 38.66
CA LEU A 30 -6.12 19.32 37.61
C LEU A 30 -7.51 19.95 37.44
N SER A 31 -8.04 20.56 38.51
CA SER A 31 -9.29 21.31 38.53
C SER A 31 -9.25 22.60 37.71
N ASP A 32 -8.08 23.20 37.55
CA ASP A 32 -7.91 24.51 36.91
C ASP A 32 -7.76 24.37 35.38
N ALA A 33 -7.63 23.14 34.88
CA ALA A 33 -7.54 22.84 33.46
C ALA A 33 -8.92 22.95 32.80
N LYS A 34 -9.20 24.11 32.18
CA LYS A 34 -10.39 24.31 31.35
C LYS A 34 -10.33 23.39 30.11
N ARG A 35 -11.23 22.41 30.04
CA ARG A 35 -11.35 21.51 28.88
C ARG A 35 -11.81 22.32 27.67
N LYS A 36 -10.97 22.36 26.62
CA LYS A 36 -11.36 22.96 25.32
C LYS A 36 -12.54 22.18 24.74
N SER A 37 -13.47 22.87 24.10
CA SER A 37 -14.58 22.23 23.39
C SER A 37 -14.02 21.37 22.27
N LEU A 38 -14.74 20.31 21.87
CA LEU A 38 -14.29 19.45 20.77
C LEU A 38 -14.12 20.23 19.46
N ASP A 39 -14.93 21.28 19.28
CA ASP A 39 -14.93 22.15 18.10
C ASP A 39 -13.68 23.07 18.05
N ASP A 40 -13.10 23.42 19.21
CA ASP A 40 -11.84 24.18 19.27
C ASP A 40 -10.60 23.30 18.95
N VAL A 41 -10.73 21.99 19.10
CA VAL A 41 -9.66 21.00 18.83
C VAL A 41 -9.72 20.54 17.37
N LEU A 42 -10.91 20.34 16.85
CA LEU A 42 -11.18 20.03 15.46
C LEU A 42 -11.31 21.34 14.69
N GLY A 43 -10.19 22.04 14.45
CA GLY A 43 -10.18 23.20 13.56
C GLY A 43 -10.96 22.89 12.28
N ALA A 44 -11.76 23.85 11.80
CA ALA A 44 -12.68 23.67 10.67
C ALA A 44 -11.97 22.92 9.54
N ALA A 45 -12.53 21.78 9.15
CA ALA A 45 -11.94 20.91 8.14
C ALA A 45 -11.77 21.71 6.84
N GLU A 46 -10.54 22.13 6.54
CA GLU A 46 -10.22 22.70 5.24
C GLU A 46 -10.57 21.65 4.19
N GLN A 47 -11.60 21.96 3.41
CA GLN A 47 -11.94 21.16 2.25
C GLN A 47 -10.75 21.27 1.30
N LYS A 48 -9.98 20.18 1.17
CA LYS A 48 -8.89 20.09 0.20
C LYS A 48 -9.48 20.39 -1.16
N THR A 49 -9.29 21.61 -1.65
CA THR A 49 -9.73 22.00 -2.99
C THR A 49 -8.86 21.22 -3.97
N PRO A 50 -9.44 20.34 -4.80
CA PRO A 50 -8.65 19.63 -5.79
C PRO A 50 -8.10 20.68 -6.76
N ILE A 51 -6.77 20.79 -6.80
CA ILE A 51 -6.10 21.60 -7.82
C ILE A 51 -6.40 20.92 -9.16
N PRO A 52 -7.03 21.61 -10.13
CA PRO A 52 -7.25 21.04 -11.44
C PRO A 52 -5.89 20.93 -12.14
N VAL A 53 -5.34 19.71 -12.17
CA VAL A 53 -4.23 19.38 -13.06
C VAL A 53 -4.77 19.56 -14.48
N SER A 54 -4.25 20.55 -15.20
CA SER A 54 -4.70 20.89 -16.54
C SER A 54 -4.63 19.66 -17.44
N SER A 55 -5.80 19.24 -17.91
CA SER A 55 -6.07 17.99 -18.60
C SER A 55 -5.64 17.99 -20.07
N ASN A 56 -4.50 18.59 -20.39
CA ASN A 56 -4.03 18.63 -21.77
C ASN A 56 -2.70 17.89 -21.89
N ILE A 57 -2.82 16.61 -22.27
CA ILE A 57 -1.87 15.81 -23.06
C ILE A 57 -0.61 15.33 -22.29
N ASN A 58 -0.62 14.05 -21.88
CA ASN A 58 0.43 13.05 -22.13
C ASN A 58 1.94 13.43 -22.08
N GLU A 59 2.36 14.40 -21.27
CA GLU A 59 3.79 14.76 -21.07
C GLU A 59 4.49 13.89 -20.00
N THR A 60 3.78 12.93 -19.42
CA THR A 60 4.34 12.07 -18.35
C THR A 60 5.55 11.25 -18.83
N MET A 61 5.60 10.86 -20.12
CA MET A 61 6.79 10.21 -20.69
C MET A 61 8.02 11.14 -20.64
N ASP A 62 7.87 12.36 -21.14
CA ASP A 62 8.97 13.31 -21.29
C ASP A 62 9.48 13.82 -19.94
N LEU A 63 8.60 13.85 -18.93
CA LEU A 63 8.92 14.27 -17.57
C LEU A 63 9.60 13.17 -16.73
N ALA A 64 9.31 11.89 -17.00
CA ALA A 64 9.80 10.78 -16.17
C ALA A 64 11.30 10.48 -16.36
N GLY A 65 11.90 10.90 -17.47
CA GLY A 65 13.33 10.71 -17.74
C GLY A 65 13.74 9.25 -17.95
N ILE A 66 12.78 8.37 -18.27
CA ILE A 66 13.04 6.96 -18.60
C ILE A 66 13.55 6.91 -20.05
N PRO A 67 14.67 6.22 -20.35
CA PRO A 67 15.13 6.07 -21.73
C PRO A 67 14.11 5.36 -22.62
N GLU A 68 13.95 5.83 -23.86
CA GLU A 68 12.97 5.33 -24.84
C GLU A 68 13.11 3.82 -25.10
N GLU A 69 14.33 3.29 -25.06
CA GLU A 69 14.63 1.86 -25.24
C GLU A 69 13.83 0.96 -24.27
N HIS A 70 13.66 1.38 -23.02
CA HIS A 70 12.95 0.60 -22.02
C HIS A 70 11.43 0.73 -22.15
N MET A 71 10.93 1.76 -22.82
CA MET A 71 9.51 2.06 -22.94
C MET A 71 8.92 1.36 -24.16
N ALA A 72 9.57 1.48 -25.32
CA ALA A 72 9.07 0.94 -26.58
C ALA A 72 9.22 -0.59 -26.69
N GLN A 73 10.29 -1.16 -26.14
CA GLN A 73 10.58 -2.59 -26.29
C GLN A 73 9.79 -3.49 -25.34
N ARG A 74 9.10 -2.93 -24.34
CA ARG A 74 8.50 -3.70 -23.26
C ARG A 74 6.98 -3.70 -23.36
N SER A 75 6.42 -4.81 -22.90
CA SER A 75 4.99 -4.93 -22.62
C SER A 75 4.77 -5.13 -21.12
N ALA A 76 3.65 -4.63 -20.64
CA ALA A 76 3.18 -4.69 -19.27
C ALA A 76 2.01 -5.69 -19.17
N ARG A 77 2.12 -6.69 -18.30
CA ARG A 77 1.02 -7.59 -17.97
C ARG A 77 0.26 -7.05 -16.76
N ILE A 78 -1.02 -6.76 -16.95
CA ILE A 78 -1.95 -6.36 -15.89
C ILE A 78 -2.75 -7.58 -15.46
N PHE A 79 -2.60 -8.01 -14.22
CA PHE A 79 -3.25 -9.22 -13.72
C PHE A 79 -3.54 -9.17 -12.21
N LYS A 80 -4.45 -10.04 -11.76
CA LYS A 80 -4.56 -10.37 -10.33
C LYS A 80 -3.66 -11.57 -10.03
N PRO A 81 -2.75 -11.49 -9.05
CA PRO A 81 -1.84 -12.59 -8.77
C PRO A 81 -2.62 -13.82 -8.30
N ALA A 82 -2.17 -14.99 -8.77
CA ALA A 82 -2.71 -16.26 -8.33
C ALA A 82 -2.42 -16.48 -6.84
N ARG A 83 -3.26 -17.26 -6.17
CA ARG A 83 -2.96 -17.71 -4.81
C ARG A 83 -1.76 -18.66 -4.83
N GLU A 84 -0.85 -18.45 -3.89
CA GLU A 84 0.23 -19.39 -3.60
C GLU A 84 -0.33 -20.80 -3.31
N ALA A 85 0.10 -21.81 -4.07
CA ALA A 85 -0.50 -23.14 -4.00
C ALA A 85 -0.34 -23.76 -2.61
N THR A 86 0.83 -23.56 -2.01
CA THR A 86 1.26 -24.11 -0.71
C THR A 86 0.52 -23.49 0.49
N GLN A 87 0.03 -22.25 0.37
CA GLN A 87 -0.60 -21.52 1.47
C GLN A 87 -2.10 -21.32 1.26
N THR A 88 -2.92 -21.47 2.29
CA THR A 88 -4.39 -21.35 2.16
C THR A 88 -4.92 -19.91 2.16
N ALA A 89 -4.11 -18.93 2.57
CA ALA A 89 -4.54 -17.54 2.71
C ALA A 89 -4.82 -16.87 1.36
N TRP A 90 -5.81 -15.97 1.34
CA TRP A 90 -6.31 -15.33 0.10
C TRP A 90 -5.94 -13.85 -0.04
N ASN A 91 -5.29 -13.26 0.97
CA ASN A 91 -5.10 -11.80 1.05
C ASN A 91 -4.30 -11.22 -0.12
N ASN A 92 -3.34 -11.98 -0.66
CA ASN A 92 -2.48 -11.52 -1.75
C ASN A 92 -3.21 -11.36 -3.10
N THR A 93 -4.39 -11.96 -3.27
CA THR A 93 -5.08 -12.03 -4.58
C THR A 93 -6.04 -10.86 -4.85
N ASN A 94 -6.24 -9.98 -3.87
CA ASN A 94 -7.24 -8.91 -3.96
C ASN A 94 -6.74 -7.71 -4.80
N VAL A 95 -5.43 -7.54 -4.90
CA VAL A 95 -4.78 -6.41 -5.58
C VAL A 95 -4.56 -6.71 -7.06
N TRP A 96 -4.57 -5.66 -7.87
CA TRP A 96 -4.11 -5.71 -9.26
C TRP A 96 -2.64 -5.35 -9.32
N LYS A 97 -1.86 -6.09 -10.10
CA LYS A 97 -0.43 -5.85 -10.27
C LYS A 97 -0.10 -5.62 -11.74
N ILE A 98 0.92 -4.81 -11.95
CA ILE A 98 1.54 -4.61 -13.27
C ILE A 98 2.92 -5.24 -13.23
N GLU A 99 3.16 -6.20 -14.11
CA GLU A 99 4.46 -6.86 -14.28
C GLU A 99 5.00 -6.55 -15.68
N LEU A 100 6.27 -6.15 -15.76
CA LEU A 100 6.95 -5.96 -17.04
C LEU A 100 7.65 -7.24 -17.45
N ASP A 101 7.92 -7.38 -18.74
CA ASP A 101 8.69 -8.51 -19.25
C ASP A 101 10.10 -8.59 -18.62
N ASN A 102 10.52 -9.82 -18.31
CA ASN A 102 11.79 -10.11 -17.67
C ASN A 102 12.89 -10.26 -18.72
N ARG A 103 13.92 -9.40 -18.64
CA ARG A 103 15.14 -9.55 -19.45
C ARG A 103 16.11 -10.58 -18.88
N GLU A 104 17.20 -10.79 -19.61
CA GLU A 104 18.28 -11.71 -19.24
C GLU A 104 18.85 -11.40 -17.85
N ARG A 105 19.11 -12.48 -17.11
CA ARG A 105 19.87 -12.51 -15.88
C ARG A 105 21.02 -13.49 -16.05
N TRP A 106 22.24 -13.05 -15.79
CA TRP A 106 23.45 -13.86 -15.95
C TRP A 106 24.15 -14.09 -14.62
N GLU A 107 25.07 -15.06 -14.59
CA GLU A 107 25.87 -15.37 -13.42
C GLU A 107 27.08 -14.42 -13.30
N ASN A 108 27.32 -13.87 -12.11
CA ASN A 108 28.51 -13.08 -11.82
C ASN A 108 29.75 -14.00 -11.75
N PRO A 109 30.78 -13.79 -12.60
CA PRO A 109 31.96 -14.66 -12.65
C PRO A 109 32.74 -14.81 -11.34
N LEU A 110 32.65 -13.83 -10.42
CA LEU A 110 33.39 -13.86 -9.16
C LEU A 110 32.62 -14.59 -8.04
N MET A 111 31.35 -14.23 -7.84
CA MET A 111 30.55 -14.66 -6.67
C MET A 111 29.40 -15.60 -7.02
N GLY A 112 29.06 -15.79 -8.30
CA GLY A 112 27.92 -16.60 -8.72
C GLY A 112 26.54 -15.94 -8.53
N TRP A 113 26.49 -14.63 -8.26
CA TRP A 113 25.22 -13.91 -8.08
C TRP A 113 24.48 -13.68 -9.39
N SER A 114 23.15 -13.65 -9.34
CA SER A 114 22.31 -13.28 -10.47
C SER A 114 22.41 -11.77 -10.75
N SER A 115 23.16 -11.41 -11.80
CA SER A 115 23.35 -10.04 -12.26
C SER A 115 22.39 -9.71 -13.40
N THR A 116 21.99 -8.45 -13.51
CA THR A 116 21.11 -7.98 -14.59
C THR A 116 21.43 -6.54 -14.96
N ALA A 117 21.20 -6.16 -16.22
CA ALA A 117 21.28 -4.79 -16.72
C ALA A 117 19.91 -4.11 -16.75
N ASP A 118 18.88 -4.74 -16.19
CA ASP A 118 17.51 -4.28 -16.27
C ASP A 118 17.06 -3.47 -15.04
N PRO A 119 16.87 -2.14 -15.16
CA PRO A 119 16.42 -1.30 -14.04
C PRO A 119 14.94 -1.52 -13.68
N LEU A 120 14.10 -1.96 -14.61
CA LEU A 120 12.65 -2.07 -14.42
C LEU A 120 12.21 -3.46 -13.94
N SER A 121 13.15 -4.41 -13.85
CA SER A 121 12.89 -5.83 -13.56
C SER A 121 12.17 -6.10 -12.23
N ASN A 122 12.32 -5.21 -11.23
CA ASN A 122 11.75 -5.40 -9.89
C ASN A 122 10.57 -4.45 -9.59
N ILE A 123 10.09 -3.70 -10.58
CA ILE A 123 9.02 -2.71 -10.39
C ILE A 123 7.69 -3.36 -9.96
N SER A 124 7.45 -4.60 -10.38
CA SER A 124 6.25 -5.37 -10.02
C SER A 124 6.05 -5.58 -8.51
N MET A 125 7.11 -5.40 -7.71
CA MET A 125 7.02 -5.51 -6.25
C MET A 125 6.22 -4.36 -5.61
N ASN A 126 6.19 -3.18 -6.24
CA ASN A 126 5.66 -1.96 -5.63
C ASN A 126 4.46 -1.35 -6.37
N LEU A 127 4.09 -1.87 -7.56
CA LEU A 127 2.97 -1.36 -8.35
C LEU A 127 1.69 -2.17 -8.09
N ASP A 128 1.02 -1.84 -6.99
CA ASP A 128 -0.26 -2.42 -6.60
C ASP A 128 -1.40 -1.42 -6.84
N PHE A 129 -2.48 -1.88 -7.48
CA PHE A 129 -3.67 -1.10 -7.81
C PHE A 129 -4.93 -1.71 -7.20
N ALA A 130 -5.92 -0.86 -6.95
CA ALA A 130 -7.22 -1.27 -6.43
C ALA A 130 -8.16 -1.78 -7.54
N SER A 131 -8.16 -1.12 -8.70
CA SER A 131 -8.98 -1.46 -9.86
C SER A 131 -8.14 -1.81 -11.10
N ALA A 132 -8.73 -2.58 -12.02
CA ALA A 132 -8.14 -2.83 -13.34
C ALA A 132 -8.07 -1.54 -14.17
N GLU A 133 -9.09 -0.70 -14.05
CA GLU A 133 -9.19 0.58 -14.78
C GLU A 133 -8.07 1.54 -14.36
N ASP A 134 -7.74 1.57 -13.06
CA ASP A 134 -6.63 2.39 -12.55
C ASP A 134 -5.29 1.93 -13.13
N ALA A 135 -5.08 0.61 -13.22
CA ALA A 135 -3.88 0.03 -13.79
C ALA A 135 -3.77 0.33 -15.30
N ILE A 136 -4.88 0.24 -16.04
CA ILE A 136 -4.95 0.58 -17.46
C ILE A 136 -4.64 2.07 -17.66
N ALA A 137 -5.31 2.95 -16.90
CA ALA A 137 -5.07 4.38 -16.97
C ALA A 137 -3.62 4.76 -16.63
N PHE A 138 -2.98 4.01 -15.71
CA PHE A 138 -1.55 4.19 -15.41
C PHE A 138 -0.67 3.78 -16.59
N CYS A 139 -0.94 2.63 -17.23
CA CYS A 139 -0.20 2.21 -18.42
C CYS A 139 -0.38 3.19 -19.60
N GLU A 140 -1.61 3.67 -19.83
CA GLU A 140 -1.91 4.64 -20.88
C GLU A 140 -1.17 5.96 -20.66
N LYS A 141 -1.14 6.49 -19.43
CA LYS A 141 -0.38 7.70 -19.08
C LYS A 141 1.12 7.55 -19.30
N ASN A 142 1.67 6.38 -19.01
CA ASN A 142 3.10 6.12 -19.21
C ASN A 142 3.43 5.59 -20.61
N HIS A 143 2.42 5.44 -21.48
CA HIS A 143 2.53 4.90 -22.83
C HIS A 143 3.24 3.55 -22.88
N TRP A 144 2.95 2.67 -21.92
CA TRP A 144 3.42 1.28 -21.95
C TRP A 144 2.43 0.43 -22.73
N ASN A 145 2.93 -0.41 -23.64
CA ASN A 145 2.10 -1.45 -24.25
C ASN A 145 1.65 -2.42 -23.16
N TYR A 146 0.37 -2.78 -23.11
CA TYR A 146 -0.15 -3.62 -22.03
C TYR A 146 -1.07 -4.75 -22.52
N GLU A 147 -1.09 -5.83 -21.75
CA GLU A 147 -2.01 -6.96 -21.88
C GLU A 147 -2.79 -7.14 -20.57
N VAL A 148 -4.11 -7.30 -20.66
CA VAL A 148 -4.97 -7.46 -19.48
C VAL A 148 -5.44 -8.91 -19.36
N GLU A 149 -5.03 -9.56 -18.27
CA GLU A 149 -5.48 -10.91 -17.92
C GLU A 149 -6.80 -10.84 -17.11
N LYS A 150 -7.78 -11.67 -17.49
CA LYS A 150 -9.04 -11.76 -16.74
C LYS A 150 -8.83 -12.42 -15.38
N PRO A 151 -9.40 -11.88 -14.29
CA PRO A 151 -9.20 -12.43 -12.96
C PRO A 151 -9.89 -13.79 -12.82
N LYS A 152 -9.17 -14.77 -12.27
CA LYS A 152 -9.70 -16.13 -12.04
C LYS A 152 -10.31 -16.25 -10.65
N GLU A 153 -11.61 -16.02 -10.57
CA GLU A 153 -12.33 -16.09 -9.30
C GLU A 153 -12.57 -17.53 -8.82
N ARG A 154 -12.60 -17.68 -7.50
CA ARG A 154 -12.91 -18.95 -6.83
C ARG A 154 -14.40 -19.27 -6.98
N GLN A 155 -14.70 -20.44 -7.52
CA GLN A 155 -16.04 -21.02 -7.45
C GLN A 155 -16.31 -21.60 -6.05
N ILE A 156 -17.30 -21.06 -5.34
CA ILE A 156 -17.73 -21.57 -4.02
C ILE A 156 -18.59 -22.81 -4.26
N LYS A 157 -18.08 -23.98 -3.86
CA LYS A 157 -18.80 -25.25 -3.94
C LYS A 157 -19.52 -25.52 -2.61
N LEU A 158 -20.77 -25.99 -2.68
CA LEU A 158 -21.52 -26.43 -1.51
C LEU A 158 -20.85 -27.69 -0.93
N LYS A 159 -20.47 -27.63 0.34
CA LYS A 159 -19.88 -28.76 1.07
C LYS A 159 -20.84 -29.16 2.20
N SER A 160 -21.23 -30.42 2.24
CA SER A 160 -22.05 -30.98 3.33
C SER A 160 -21.29 -32.13 3.99
N TYR A 161 -21.05 -32.03 5.30
CA TYR A 161 -20.38 -33.09 6.05
C TYR A 161 -21.21 -34.38 6.08
N GLY A 162 -22.53 -34.29 6.10
CA GLY A 162 -23.42 -35.46 6.01
C GLY A 162 -23.27 -36.24 4.71
N ALA A 163 -22.85 -35.58 3.62
CA ALA A 163 -22.60 -36.25 2.34
C ALA A 163 -21.44 -37.26 2.41
N ASN A 164 -20.50 -37.07 3.35
CA ASN A 164 -19.39 -37.99 3.60
C ASN A 164 -19.84 -39.37 4.13
N PHE A 165 -21.09 -39.52 4.59
CA PHE A 165 -21.64 -40.76 5.16
C PHE A 165 -22.95 -41.19 4.48
N SER A 166 -23.13 -40.83 3.21
CA SER A 166 -24.33 -41.19 2.46
C SER A 166 -24.54 -42.71 2.36
N TRP A 167 -25.76 -43.18 2.64
CA TRP A 167 -26.13 -44.60 2.54
C TRP A 167 -26.06 -45.15 1.10
N ASN A 168 -26.60 -44.40 0.13
CA ASN A 168 -26.76 -44.85 -1.27
C ASN A 168 -25.90 -44.10 -2.31
N LYS A 169 -25.01 -43.19 -1.91
CA LYS A 169 -24.18 -42.40 -2.84
C LYS A 169 -22.70 -42.75 -2.70
N ARG A 170 -21.93 -42.55 -3.77
CA ARG A 170 -20.47 -42.80 -3.81
C ARG A 170 -19.66 -41.72 -3.08
N THR A 171 -20.31 -40.76 -2.43
CA THR A 171 -19.65 -39.71 -1.65
C THR A 171 -19.18 -40.20 -0.27
N ARG A 172 -19.54 -41.45 0.11
CA ARG A 172 -19.10 -42.04 1.37
C ARG A 172 -17.58 -42.24 1.40
N VAL A 173 -16.91 -41.61 2.36
CA VAL A 173 -15.46 -41.76 2.58
C VAL A 173 -15.16 -42.99 3.45
N GLY A 174 -14.05 -43.68 3.14
CA GLY A 174 -13.63 -44.90 3.85
C GLY A 174 -12.91 -44.63 5.18
N THR A 175 -12.39 -43.42 5.38
CA THR A 175 -11.65 -42.98 6.56
C THR A 175 -11.91 -41.50 6.84
N LYS A 176 -11.61 -41.04 8.06
CA LYS A 176 -11.77 -39.65 8.50
C LYS A 176 -10.51 -39.18 9.23
#